data_AF-A0A846M365-F1
#
_entry.id   AF-A0A846M365-F1
#
_cell.length_a   1.000
_cell.length_b   1.000
_cell.length_c   1.000
_cell.angle_alpha   90.00
_cell.angle_beta   90.00
_cell.angle_gamma   90.00
#
_symmetry.space_group_name_H-M   'P 1'
#
loop_
_entity.id
_entity.type
_entity.pdbx_description
1 polymer ?
#
loop_
_entity_poly.entity_id
_entity_poly.type
_entity_poly.pdbx_seq_one_letter_code
_entity_poly.pdbx_strand_id
1 'polypeptide(L)'
;MELTAAVCPEAPPGVEAFADQVTAWVKWGVLALIGIAAVVSLGSVLVGRMFSHPHASRYGAMGIAVVVMVAITYTVILVILGSITGSGCT
;
A
#
# COMPACT_ATOMS: atom_id res chain seq x y z
N MET A 1 -6.71 31.81 10.81
CA MET A 1 -6.20 32.27 9.51
C MET A 1 -5.79 31.01 8.77
N GLU A 2 -6.44 30.54 7.73
CA GLU A 2 -7.36 31.12 6.76
C GLU A 2 -8.33 29.99 6.41
N LEU A 3 -9.65 30.25 6.50
CA LEU A 3 -10.67 29.30 6.04
C LEU A 3 -10.70 29.41 4.51
N THR A 4 -9.66 28.92 3.83
CA THR A 4 -9.74 28.70 2.38
C THR A 4 -10.90 27.76 2.17
N ALA A 5 -11.98 28.26 1.58
CA ALA A 5 -13.24 27.58 1.32
C ALA A 5 -13.04 26.06 1.29
N ALA A 6 -13.44 25.39 2.38
CA ALA A 6 -13.39 23.95 2.49
C ALA A 6 -14.38 23.40 1.47
N VAL A 7 -13.92 23.23 0.24
CA VAL A 7 -14.51 22.32 -0.72
C VAL A 7 -14.25 20.94 -0.14
N CYS A 8 -15.01 20.56 0.90
CA CYS A 8 -15.25 19.16 1.26
C CYS A 8 -15.82 18.57 -0.03
N PRO A 9 -15.14 17.65 -0.74
CA PRO A 9 -15.75 16.92 -1.84
C PRO A 9 -16.79 15.99 -1.21
N GLU A 10 -17.94 16.55 -0.85
CA GLU A 10 -19.10 15.80 -0.39
C GLU A 10 -19.46 14.86 -1.53
N ALA A 11 -19.24 13.57 -1.32
CA ALA A 11 -19.60 12.57 -2.30
C ALA A 11 -21.12 12.68 -2.50
N PRO A 12 -21.61 12.83 -3.76
CA PRO A 12 -23.03 13.04 -4.00
C PRO A 12 -23.86 11.93 -3.32
N PRO A 13 -24.97 12.30 -2.64
CA PRO A 13 -25.70 11.39 -1.77
C PRO A 13 -26.05 10.08 -2.50
N GLY A 14 -25.63 8.95 -1.92
CA GLY A 14 -25.82 7.60 -2.49
C GLY A 14 -24.57 6.93 -3.07
N VAL A 15 -23.44 7.65 -3.25
CA VAL A 15 -22.18 7.05 -3.75
C VAL A 15 -21.16 6.73 -2.67
N GLU A 16 -21.38 7.20 -1.43
CA GLU A 16 -20.48 7.00 -0.29
C GLU A 16 -20.26 5.51 0.00
N ALA A 17 -21.35 4.73 0.11
CA ALA A 17 -21.27 3.30 0.39
C ALA A 17 -20.55 2.50 -0.72
N PHE A 18 -20.63 2.96 -1.97
CA PHE A 18 -19.91 2.35 -3.08
C PHE A 18 -18.43 2.73 -3.07
N ALA A 19 -18.11 3.99 -2.79
CA ALA A 19 -16.73 4.46 -2.67
C ALA A 19 -16.00 3.75 -1.51
N ASP A 20 -16.64 3.58 -0.36
CA ASP A 20 -16.07 2.88 0.79
C ASP A 20 -15.84 1.39 0.51
N GLN A 21 -16.78 0.72 -0.17
CA GLN A 21 -16.60 -0.68 -0.56
C GLN A 21 -15.46 -0.84 -1.56
N VAL A 22 -15.41 -0.04 -2.62
CA VAL A 22 -14.36 -0.14 -3.64
C VAL A 22 -12.99 0.15 -3.01
N THR A 23 -12.87 1.20 -2.18
CA THR A 23 -11.62 1.51 -1.50
C THR A 23 -11.22 0.42 -0.49
N ALA A 24 -12.17 -0.22 0.19
CA ALA A 24 -11.90 -1.37 1.05
C ALA A 24 -11.36 -2.56 0.25
N TRP A 25 -12.00 -2.93 -0.86
CA TRP A 25 -11.54 -4.03 -1.72
C TRP A 25 -10.13 -3.77 -2.28
N VAL A 26 -9.84 -2.53 -2.70
CA VAL A 26 -8.52 -2.15 -3.18
C VAL A 26 -7.48 -2.22 -2.06
N LYS A 27 -7.81 -1.75 -0.85
CA LYS A 27 -6.93 -1.84 0.32
C LYS A 27 -6.56 -3.27 0.67
N TRP A 28 -7.56 -4.14 0.74
CA TRP A 28 -7.34 -5.57 1.00
C TRP A 28 -6.57 -6.26 -0.13
N GLY A 29 -6.84 -5.90 -1.40
CA GLY A 29 -6.11 -6.41 -2.55
C GLY A 29 -4.63 -6.06 -2.53
N VAL A 30 -4.29 -4.79 -2.26
CA VAL A 30 -2.88 -4.35 -2.18
C VAL A 30 -2.16 -4.99 -0.97
N LEU A 31 -2.82 -5.09 0.17
CA LEU A 31 -2.29 -5.81 1.34
C LEU A 31 -1.95 -7.26 1.02
N ALA A 32 -2.83 -7.96 0.29
CA ALA A 32 -2.57 -9.34 -0.14
C ALA A 32 -1.38 -9.43 -1.08
N LEU A 33 -1.23 -8.51 -2.04
CA LEU A 33 -0.10 -8.46 -2.95
C LEU A 33 1.23 -8.21 -2.22
N ILE A 34 1.25 -7.30 -1.24
CA ILE A 34 2.43 -7.06 -0.39
C ILE A 34 2.80 -8.32 0.39
N GLY A 35 1.82 -9.01 0.96
CA GLY A 35 2.02 -10.28 1.67
C GLY A 35 2.62 -11.37 0.78
N ILE A 36 2.09 -11.55 -0.44
CA ILE A 36 2.62 -12.51 -1.41
C ILE A 36 4.06 -12.14 -1.80
N ALA A 37 4.33 -10.87 -2.09
CA ALA A 37 5.67 -10.40 -2.46
C ALA A 37 6.70 -10.63 -1.34
N ALA A 38 6.29 -10.47 -0.08
CA ALA A 38 7.13 -10.78 1.08
C ALA A 38 7.45 -12.27 1.15
N VAL A 39 6.45 -13.15 0.99
CA VAL A 39 6.65 -14.61 1.00
C VAL A 39 7.55 -15.06 -0.16
N VAL A 40 7.33 -14.54 -1.38
CA VAL A 40 8.17 -14.84 -2.55
C VAL A 40 9.61 -14.37 -2.35
N SER A 41 9.81 -13.18 -1.77
CA SER A 41 11.14 -12.65 -1.48
C SER A 41 11.87 -13.52 -0.44
N LEU A 42 11.18 -13.93 0.63
CA LEU A 42 11.73 -14.86 1.62
C LEU A 42 12.06 -16.23 1.00
N GLY A 43 11.17 -16.76 0.16
CA GLY A 43 11.38 -18.01 -0.59
C GLY A 43 12.62 -17.94 -1.48
N SER A 44 12.81 -16.82 -2.19
CA SER A 44 13.98 -16.61 -3.04
C SER A 44 15.31 -16.58 -2.25
N VAL A 45 15.29 -16.02 -1.02
CA VAL A 45 16.46 -16.00 -0.14
C VAL A 45 16.79 -17.40 0.39
N LEU A 46 15.77 -18.16 0.80
CA LEU A 46 15.95 -19.53 1.30
C LEU A 46 16.46 -20.47 0.20
N VAL A 47 15.88 -20.38 -1.00
CA VAL A 47 16.33 -21.14 -2.18
C VAL A 47 17.75 -20.72 -2.58
N GLY A 48 18.04 -19.42 -2.59
CA GLY A 48 19.38 -18.89 -2.90
C GLY A 48 20.48 -19.35 -1.92
N ARG A 49 20.12 -19.58 -0.65
CA ARG A 49 21.03 -20.17 0.35
C ARG A 49 21.27 -21.65 0.14
N MET A 50 20.27 -22.42 -0.32
CA MET A 50 20.41 -23.86 -0.58
C MET A 50 21.40 -24.16 -1.71
N PHE A 51 21.46 -23.29 -2.73
CA PHE A 51 22.33 -23.49 -3.91
C PHE A 51 23.72 -22.84 -3.78
N SER A 52 24.08 -22.27 -2.62
CA SER A 52 25.44 -21.75 -2.33
C SER A 52 26.06 -20.85 -3.42
N HIS A 53 25.24 -20.14 -4.19
CA HIS A 53 25.68 -19.15 -5.16
C HIS A 53 25.67 -17.75 -4.53
N PRO A 54 26.83 -17.14 -4.21
CA PRO A 54 26.92 -15.85 -3.49
C PRO A 54 26.32 -14.66 -4.27
N HIS A 55 26.02 -14.82 -5.56
CA HIS A 55 25.35 -13.81 -6.39
C HIS A 55 23.82 -13.86 -6.29
N ALA A 56 23.22 -15.04 -6.04
CA ALA A 56 21.76 -15.21 -5.96
C ALA A 56 21.16 -14.63 -4.66
N SER A 57 21.93 -14.68 -3.56
CA SER A 57 21.51 -14.12 -2.27
C SER A 57 21.34 -12.60 -2.28
N ARG A 58 22.03 -11.88 -3.18
CA ARG A 58 21.94 -10.41 -3.28
C ARG A 58 20.60 -9.97 -3.87
N TYR A 59 20.08 -10.71 -4.85
CA TYR A 59 18.80 -10.43 -5.48
C TYR A 59 17.63 -10.66 -4.53
N GLY A 60 17.69 -11.68 -3.68
CA GLY A 60 16.67 -11.90 -2.65
C GLY A 60 16.63 -10.80 -1.59
N ALA A 61 17.79 -10.31 -1.14
CA ALA A 61 17.86 -9.18 -0.21
C ALA A 61 17.35 -7.86 -0.83
N MET A 62 17.66 -7.60 -2.11
CA MET A 62 17.11 -6.47 -2.85
C MET A 62 15.59 -6.57 -2.99
N GLY A 63 15.06 -7.77 -3.24
CA GLY A 63 13.62 -8.03 -3.29
C GLY A 63 12.91 -7.64 -1.99
N ILE A 64 13.47 -8.01 -0.83
CA ILE A 64 12.90 -7.62 0.47
C ILE A 64 12.90 -6.09 0.64
N ALA A 65 14.00 -5.41 0.28
CA ALA A 65 14.07 -3.95 0.36
C ALA A 65 13.00 -3.26 -0.52
N VAL A 66 12.76 -3.77 -1.72
CA VAL A 66 11.73 -3.26 -2.63
C VAL A 66 10.33 -3.46 -2.06
N VAL A 67 10.02 -4.63 -1.48
CA VAL A 67 8.70 -4.89 -0.87
C VAL A 67 8.43 -3.90 0.29
N VAL A 68 9.44 -3.61 1.10
CA VAL A 68 9.32 -2.63 2.19
C VAL A 68 9.10 -1.22 1.65
N MET A 69 9.85 -0.80 0.62
CA MET A 69 9.68 0.50 -0.03
C MET A 69 8.27 0.68 -0.63
N VAL A 70 7.74 -0.36 -1.26
CA VAL A 70 6.37 -0.36 -1.81
C VAL A 70 5.33 -0.26 -0.70
N ALA A 71 5.50 -1.01 0.39
CA ALA A 71 4.58 -0.95 1.54
C ALA A 71 4.54 0.46 2.17
N ILE A 72 5.70 1.09 2.37
CA ILE A 72 5.79 2.45 2.90
C ILE A 72 5.09 3.43 1.94
N THR A 73 5.45 3.40 0.66
CA THR A 73 4.87 4.31 -0.34
C THR A 73 3.35 4.18 -0.42
N TYR A 74 2.83 2.95 -0.35
CA TYR A 74 1.39 2.69 -0.33
C TYR A 74 0.70 3.33 0.87
N THR A 75 1.27 3.17 2.07
CA THR A 75 0.72 3.79 3.28
C THR A 75 0.74 5.32 3.22
N VAL A 76 1.80 5.93 2.67
CA VAL A 76 1.91 7.38 2.49
C VAL A 76 0.83 7.89 1.54
N ILE A 77 0.60 7.21 0.42
CA ILE A 77 -0.46 7.58 -0.54
C ILE A 77 -1.84 7.50 0.13
N LEU A 78 -2.11 6.46 0.92
CA LEU A 78 -3.37 6.35 1.65
C LEU A 78 -3.57 7.45 2.70
N VAL A 79 -2.50 7.86 3.39
CA VAL A 79 -2.55 8.97 4.35
C VAL A 79 -2.86 10.28 3.64
N ILE A 80 -2.22 10.55 2.49
CA ILE A 80 -2.48 11.74 1.68
C ILE A 80 -3.92 11.73 1.15
N LEU A 81 -4.40 10.59 0.65
CA LEU A 81 -5.77 10.45 0.19
C LEU A 81 -6.75 10.69 1.34
N GLY A 82 -6.50 10.12 2.52
CA GLY A 82 -7.33 10.32 3.70
C GLY A 82 -7.33 11.77 4.22
N SER A 83 -6.21 12.48 4.12
CA SER A 83 -6.13 13.90 4.50
C SER A 83 -6.75 14.85 3.48
N ILE A 84 -6.81 14.46 2.19
CA ILE A 84 -7.52 15.22 1.15
C ILE A 84 -9.03 14.96 1.18
N THR A 85 -9.45 13.70 1.33
CA THR A 85 -10.89 13.36 1.37
C THR A 85 -11.54 13.77 2.68
N GLY A 86 -10.74 13.96 3.74
CA GLY A 86 -11.22 14.27 5.07
C GLY A 86 -11.98 13.09 5.69
N SER A 87 -11.83 12.89 6.99
CA SER A 87 -12.96 12.38 7.77
C SER A 87 -13.99 13.50 7.75
N GLY A 88 -15.19 13.25 7.24
CA GLY A 88 -16.23 14.25 6.99
C GLY A 88 -16.20 15.43 7.96
N CYS A 89 -16.29 16.63 7.38
CA CYS A 89 -16.59 17.90 8.04
C CYS A 89 -17.33 17.66 9.40
N THR A 90 -16.64 17.81 10.55
CA THR A 90 -17.24 17.75 11.90
C THR A 90 -17.96 19.04 12.24
#